data_AF-A0A7S2QHP7-F1
#
_entry.id   AF-A0A7S2QHP7-F1
#
_cell.length_a   1.000
_cell.length_b   1.000
_cell.length_c   1.000
_cell.angle_alpha   90.00
_cell.angle_beta   90.00
_cell.angle_gamma   90.00
#
_symmetry.space_group_name_H-M   'P 1'
#
loop_
_entity.id
_entity.type
_entity.pdbx_description
1 polymer ?
#
loop_
_entity_poly.entity_id
_entity_poly.type
_entity_poly.pdbx_seq_one_letter_code
_entity_poly.pdbx_strand_id
1 'polypeptide(L)'
;MFEPRHNAVFHLGDSRNRTLKVSGYAYVGGGLKIIRAEISLDEGKSWEIADLTRPEDAIAEARGTDKHWCWAWWETEVDAARLLQCREIMCRAVDSNQNMQPMFLTWNLMGMMNNCLFRVKVHPMQTPGGVAVWFEHPTQPGAETGGWMTDDAGIFDPAKASDAAPGPSGVAPKRPVAAIWRS
;
A
#
# COMPACT_ATOMS: atom_id res chain seq x y z
N MET A 1 -9.29 5.63 -0.72
CA MET A 1 -9.43 4.17 -0.48
C MET A 1 -8.13 3.52 -0.88
N PHE A 2 -7.67 2.47 -0.20
CA PHE A 2 -6.38 1.84 -0.52
C PHE A 2 -6.48 1.19 -1.91
N GLU A 3 -5.46 1.39 -2.74
CA GLU A 3 -5.31 0.74 -4.04
C GLU A 3 -3.95 0.03 -4.07
N PRO A 4 -3.86 -1.20 -4.64
CA PRO A 4 -4.96 -1.99 -5.19
C PRO A 4 -5.87 -2.57 -4.10
N ARG A 5 -7.15 -2.80 -4.43
CA ARG A 5 -8.12 -3.43 -3.53
C ARG A 5 -7.90 -4.94 -3.40
N HIS A 6 -8.48 -5.53 -2.35
CA HIS A 6 -8.53 -6.98 -2.24
C HIS A 6 -9.28 -7.56 -3.45
N ASN A 7 -8.74 -8.65 -3.97
CA ASN A 7 -9.26 -9.40 -5.10
C ASN A 7 -9.33 -8.57 -6.40
N ALA A 8 -8.64 -7.43 -6.46
CA ALA A 8 -8.49 -6.67 -7.69
C ALA A 8 -7.50 -7.36 -8.63
N VAL A 9 -7.70 -7.20 -9.94
CA VAL A 9 -6.90 -7.79 -11.01
C VAL A 9 -6.24 -6.68 -11.83
N PHE A 10 -4.95 -6.85 -12.13
CA PHE A 10 -4.22 -5.95 -13.01
C PHE A 10 -3.64 -6.72 -14.20
N HIS A 11 -4.12 -6.39 -15.40
CA HIS A 11 -3.69 -7.04 -16.65
C HIS A 11 -2.40 -6.42 -17.17
N LEU A 12 -1.33 -7.22 -17.25
CA LEU A 12 0.02 -6.76 -17.61
C LEU A 12 0.24 -6.64 -19.12
N GLY A 13 -0.59 -7.31 -19.92
CA GLY A 13 -0.50 -7.30 -21.39
C GLY A 13 -1.17 -6.10 -22.05
N ASP A 14 -1.92 -5.28 -21.32
CA ASP A 14 -2.60 -4.12 -21.89
C ASP A 14 -1.62 -2.93 -21.98
N SER A 15 -1.36 -2.47 -23.20
CA SER A 15 -0.55 -1.28 -23.49
C SER A 15 -1.02 0.00 -22.76
N ARG A 16 -2.29 0.05 -22.33
CA ARG A 16 -2.86 1.15 -21.54
C ARG A 16 -2.50 1.07 -20.06
N ASN A 17 -2.13 -0.11 -19.56
CA ASN A 17 -1.85 -0.40 -18.16
C ASN A 17 -0.34 -0.50 -17.91
N ARG A 18 0.41 0.57 -18.24
CA ARG A 18 1.87 0.59 -18.07
C ARG A 18 2.31 0.62 -16.60
N THR A 19 1.47 1.23 -15.75
CA THR A 19 1.71 1.35 -14.32
C THR A 19 0.45 1.04 -13.53
N LEU A 20 0.64 0.53 -12.32
CA LEU A 20 -0.39 0.31 -11.31
C LEU A 20 -0.37 1.48 -10.33
N LYS A 21 -1.55 2.03 -10.01
CA LYS A 21 -1.69 2.97 -8.89
C LYS A 21 -1.59 2.21 -7.57
N VAL A 22 -0.68 2.64 -6.70
CA VAL A 22 -0.60 2.18 -5.31
C VAL A 22 -0.83 3.38 -4.41
N SER A 23 -1.83 3.31 -3.53
CA SER A 23 -2.20 4.44 -2.69
C SER A 23 -2.85 4.01 -1.38
N GLY A 24 -2.84 4.91 -0.41
CA GLY A 24 -3.44 4.67 0.89
C GLY A 24 -3.51 5.94 1.72
N TYR A 25 -3.69 5.76 3.02
CA TYR A 25 -3.67 6.84 3.99
C TYR A 25 -2.82 6.45 5.19
N ALA A 26 -2.42 7.44 5.98
CA ALA A 26 -1.68 7.28 7.22
C ALA A 26 -2.15 8.31 8.24
N TYR A 27 -2.10 7.97 9.53
CA TYR A 27 -2.40 8.89 10.61
C TYR A 27 -1.55 8.54 11.83
N VAL A 28 -1.42 9.50 12.74
CA VAL A 28 -0.73 9.34 14.02
C VAL A 28 -1.48 10.14 15.10
N GLY A 29 -1.41 9.69 16.35
CA GLY A 29 -2.01 10.39 17.49
C GLY A 29 -1.21 11.61 17.96
N GLY A 30 -1.75 12.34 18.94
CA GLY A 30 -1.05 13.44 19.61
C GLY A 30 -0.93 14.74 18.80
N GLY A 31 -1.62 14.82 17.66
CA GLY A 31 -1.55 15.94 16.74
C GLY A 31 -0.22 15.99 15.96
N LEU A 32 0.50 14.86 15.88
CA LEU A 32 1.75 14.77 15.14
C LEU A 32 1.48 14.70 13.63
N LYS A 33 2.49 15.10 12.86
CA LYS A 33 2.40 15.14 11.40
C LYS A 33 2.99 13.86 10.80
N ILE A 34 2.32 13.26 9.82
CA ILE A 34 2.97 12.29 8.92
C ILE A 34 3.86 13.06 7.96
N ILE A 35 5.16 12.79 7.96
CA ILE A 35 6.12 13.51 7.12
C ILE A 35 6.58 12.70 5.90
N ARG A 36 6.40 11.38 5.93
CA ARG A 36 6.84 10.49 4.86
C ARG A 36 5.96 9.25 4.79
N ALA A 37 5.70 8.77 3.59
CA ALA A 37 5.13 7.46 3.32
C ALA A 37 6.03 6.73 2.33
N GLU A 38 6.18 5.42 2.51
CA GLU A 38 7.06 4.59 1.69
C GLU A 38 6.37 3.28 1.35
N ILE A 39 6.70 2.75 0.17
CA ILE A 39 6.32 1.39 -0.23
C ILE A 39 7.55 0.53 -0.47
N SER A 40 7.38 -0.79 -0.33
CA SER A 40 8.37 -1.80 -0.66
C SER A 40 7.73 -2.85 -1.56
N LEU A 41 8.48 -3.30 -2.56
CA LEU A 41 8.08 -4.34 -3.53
C LEU A 41 8.96 -5.60 -3.45
N ASP A 42 9.89 -5.64 -2.49
CA ASP A 42 10.91 -6.69 -2.34
C ASP A 42 11.02 -7.21 -0.91
N GLU A 43 9.87 -7.33 -0.24
CA GLU A 43 9.75 -7.90 1.12
C GLU A 43 10.47 -7.07 2.20
N GLY A 44 10.60 -5.76 1.98
CA GLY A 44 11.14 -4.79 2.94
C GLY A 44 12.64 -4.55 2.83
N LYS A 45 13.31 -5.11 1.82
CA LYS A 45 14.75 -4.93 1.57
C LYS A 45 15.07 -3.53 1.06
N SER A 46 14.16 -2.97 0.26
CA SER A 46 14.24 -1.60 -0.25
C SER A 46 12.91 -0.85 -0.14
N TRP A 47 13.01 0.47 -0.05
CA TRP A 47 11.87 1.36 0.16
C TRP A 47 11.90 2.52 -0.84
N GLU A 48 10.73 2.84 -1.39
CA GLU A 48 10.48 3.94 -2.31
C GLU A 48 9.52 4.94 -1.67
N ILE A 49 9.89 6.21 -1.67
CA ILE A 49 9.06 7.29 -1.11
C ILE A 49 7.83 7.49 -2.00
N ALA A 50 6.64 7.54 -1.41
CA ALA A 50 5.39 7.90 -2.07
C ALA A 50 5.14 9.42 -2.03
N ASP A 51 4.32 9.93 -2.94
CA ASP A 51 3.82 11.30 -2.87
C ASP A 51 2.82 11.44 -1.74
N LEU A 52 2.97 12.49 -0.95
CA LEU A 52 2.23 12.68 0.30
C LEU A 52 1.40 13.96 0.22
N THR A 53 0.08 13.80 0.26
CA THR A 53 -0.89 14.90 0.31
C THR A 53 -1.45 15.03 1.72
N ARG A 54 -1.30 16.20 2.33
CA ARG A 54 -1.79 16.51 3.67
C ARG A 54 -2.83 17.63 3.61
N PRO A 55 -4.14 17.29 3.60
CA PRO A 55 -5.19 18.30 3.50
C PRO A 55 -5.20 19.31 4.65
N GLU A 56 -4.67 18.94 5.82
CA GLU A 56 -4.68 19.81 7.00
C GLU A 56 -3.50 20.80 7.06
N ASP A 57 -2.48 20.70 6.20
CA ASP A 57 -1.29 21.58 6.28
C ASP A 57 -1.70 23.07 6.26
N ALA A 58 -2.55 23.48 5.31
CA ALA A 58 -3.03 24.86 5.22
C ALA A 58 -3.92 25.28 6.41
N ILE A 59 -4.64 24.33 7.01
CA ILE A 59 -5.52 24.58 8.16
C ILE A 59 -4.69 24.73 9.44
N ALA A 60 -3.68 23.90 9.63
CA ALA A 60 -2.74 23.97 10.74
C ALA A 60 -1.98 25.30 10.71
N GLU A 61 -1.50 25.71 9.54
CA GLU A 61 -0.86 27.01 9.32
C GLU A 61 -1.81 28.17 9.66
N ALA A 62 -3.05 28.16 9.15
CA ALA A 62 -4.04 29.20 9.45
C ALA A 62 -4.41 29.29 10.94
N ARG A 63 -4.31 28.18 11.68
CA ARG A 63 -4.50 28.12 13.14
C ARG A 63 -3.25 28.53 13.94
N GLY A 64 -2.11 28.75 13.28
CA GLY A 64 -0.84 29.06 13.94
C GLY A 64 -0.30 27.89 14.77
N THR A 65 -0.50 26.65 14.32
CA THR A 65 -0.12 25.43 15.05
C THR A 65 0.50 24.39 14.12
N ASP A 66 1.41 23.55 14.63
CA ASP A 66 1.93 22.36 13.91
C ASP A 66 1.15 21.10 14.30
N LYS A 67 -0.14 21.26 14.62
CA LYS A 67 -1.01 20.17 15.05
C LYS A 67 -1.85 19.65 13.90
N HIS A 68 -1.71 18.35 13.63
CA HIS A 68 -2.40 17.61 12.58
C HIS A 68 -3.27 16.51 13.19
N TRP A 69 -4.58 16.63 13.06
CA TRP A 69 -5.61 15.72 13.56
C TRP A 69 -6.24 14.86 12.48
N CYS A 70 -6.03 15.20 11.20
CA CYS A 70 -6.52 14.47 10.04
C CYS A 70 -5.45 13.53 9.48
N TRP A 71 -5.91 12.51 8.75
CA TRP A 71 -5.03 11.62 7.99
C TRP A 71 -4.27 12.38 6.88
N ALA A 72 -3.16 11.80 6.46
CA ALA A 72 -2.47 12.12 5.23
C ALA A 72 -2.77 11.05 4.18
N TRP A 73 -2.91 11.45 2.92
CA TRP A 73 -3.04 10.55 1.77
C TRP A 73 -1.69 10.36 1.13
N TRP A 74 -1.39 9.14 0.69
CA TRP A 74 -0.19 8.88 -0.08
C TRP A 74 -0.50 8.10 -1.36
N GLU A 75 0.27 8.35 -2.41
CA GLU A 75 0.15 7.64 -3.67
C GLU A 75 1.49 7.52 -4.42
N THR A 76 1.60 6.50 -5.25
CA THR A 76 2.71 6.26 -6.16
C THR A 76 2.26 5.37 -7.31
N GLU A 77 3.10 5.24 -8.33
CA GLU A 77 2.87 4.36 -9.48
C GLU A 77 3.94 3.28 -9.55
N VAL A 78 3.54 2.03 -9.78
CA VAL A 78 4.45 0.89 -9.91
C VAL A 78 4.42 0.38 -11.33
N ASP A 79 5.57 0.25 -11.96
CA ASP A 79 5.69 -0.30 -13.31
C ASP A 79 5.14 -1.74 -13.36
N ALA A 80 4.29 -2.01 -14.36
CA ALA A 80 3.67 -3.31 -14.55
C ALA A 80 4.72 -4.45 -14.60
N ALA A 81 5.88 -4.21 -15.21
CA ALA A 81 6.93 -5.22 -15.32
C ALA A 81 7.48 -5.66 -13.96
N ARG A 82 7.47 -4.77 -12.95
CA ARG A 82 7.95 -5.07 -11.60
C ARG A 82 6.99 -5.97 -10.83
N LEU A 83 5.71 -5.94 -11.17
CA LEU A 83 4.69 -6.75 -10.50
C LEU A 83 4.87 -8.25 -10.75
N LEU A 84 5.49 -8.65 -11.87
CA LEU A 84 5.76 -10.06 -12.19
C LEU A 84 6.68 -10.74 -11.17
N GLN A 85 7.59 -9.99 -10.54
CA GLN A 85 8.54 -10.50 -9.56
C GLN A 85 8.19 -10.06 -8.13
N CYS A 86 7.20 -9.19 -7.98
CA CYS A 86 6.72 -8.70 -6.71
C CYS A 86 5.86 -9.78 -6.05
N ARG A 87 6.23 -10.19 -4.83
CA ARG A 87 5.42 -11.12 -4.02
C ARG A 87 4.45 -10.41 -3.11
N GLU A 88 4.80 -9.20 -2.70
CA GLU A 88 3.98 -8.39 -1.81
C GLU A 88 4.33 -6.91 -1.93
N ILE A 89 3.30 -6.09 -1.75
CA ILE A 89 3.43 -4.64 -1.58
C ILE A 89 3.31 -4.36 -0.09
N MET A 90 4.34 -3.77 0.49
CA MET A 90 4.33 -3.32 1.88
C MET A 90 4.29 -1.79 1.90
N CYS A 91 3.60 -1.20 2.86
CA CYS A 91 3.61 0.25 3.05
C CYS A 91 3.90 0.63 4.50
N ARG A 92 4.56 1.77 4.69
CA ARG A 92 4.80 2.37 6.01
C ARG A 92 4.76 3.89 5.98
N ALA A 93 4.48 4.49 7.11
CA ALA A 93 4.59 5.94 7.31
C ALA A 93 5.61 6.28 8.41
N VAL A 94 6.11 7.52 8.35
CA VAL A 94 7.01 8.12 9.34
C VAL A 94 6.39 9.42 9.83
N ASP A 95 6.32 9.58 11.15
CA ASP A 95 5.81 10.81 11.77
C ASP A 95 6.90 11.86 12.00
N SER A 96 6.51 13.05 12.45
CA SER A 96 7.41 14.17 12.74
C SER A 96 8.38 13.90 13.89
N ASN A 97 8.13 12.88 14.71
CA ASN A 97 9.02 12.42 15.77
C ASN A 97 9.94 11.28 15.31
N GLN A 98 9.94 10.95 14.01
CA GLN A 98 10.68 9.82 13.42
C GLN A 98 10.23 8.44 13.93
N ASN A 99 9.02 8.33 14.49
CA ASN A 99 8.46 7.02 14.80
C ASN A 99 8.07 6.31 13.51
N MET A 100 8.27 4.99 13.52
CA MET A 100 7.93 4.10 12.41
C MET A 100 7.12 2.91 12.93
N GLN A 101 6.32 2.34 12.04
CA GLN A 101 5.56 1.12 12.28
C GLN A 101 6.48 -0.11 12.43
N PRO A 102 6.18 -1.06 13.32
CA PRO A 102 6.94 -2.30 13.43
C PRO A 102 6.71 -3.19 12.20
N MET A 103 7.76 -3.90 11.77
CA MET A 103 7.68 -4.82 10.63
C MET A 103 6.70 -5.98 10.87
N PHE A 104 6.67 -6.49 12.09
CA PHE A 104 5.86 -7.64 12.49
C PHE A 104 4.80 -7.24 13.51
N LEU A 105 3.72 -8.03 13.55
CA LEU A 105 2.63 -7.87 14.48
C LEU A 105 3.13 -7.96 15.94
N THR A 106 2.75 -6.98 16.76
CA THR A 106 2.85 -7.09 18.22
C THR A 106 1.48 -7.43 18.78
N TRP A 107 1.27 -8.68 19.14
CA TRP A 107 -0.03 -9.15 19.64
C TRP A 107 -0.30 -8.66 21.07
N ASN A 108 -1.57 -8.37 21.36
CA ASN A 108 -2.04 -8.13 22.73
C ASN A 108 -3.46 -8.68 22.91
N LEU A 109 -3.85 -8.92 24.17
CA LEU A 109 -5.11 -9.55 24.55
C LEU A 109 -6.35 -8.88 23.95
N MET A 110 -6.33 -7.54 23.83
CA MET A 110 -7.48 -6.77 23.36
C MET A 110 -7.53 -6.66 21.83
N GLY A 111 -6.50 -7.10 21.12
CA GLY A 111 -6.37 -6.93 19.67
C GLY A 111 -6.28 -5.46 19.23
N MET A 112 -5.99 -4.54 20.14
CA MET A 112 -6.00 -3.11 19.88
C MET A 112 -4.64 -2.61 19.37
N MET A 113 -4.63 -1.46 18.71
CA MET A 113 -3.39 -0.77 18.31
C MET A 113 -2.47 -1.61 17.42
N ASN A 114 -3.03 -2.51 16.60
CA ASN A 114 -2.28 -3.19 15.57
C ASN A 114 -1.86 -2.18 14.49
N ASN A 115 -0.59 -1.80 14.51
CA ASN A 115 0.01 -0.85 13.58
C ASN A 115 1.20 -1.43 12.81
N CYS A 116 1.36 -2.76 12.74
CA CYS A 116 2.43 -3.33 11.95
C CYS A 116 2.27 -2.98 10.46
N LEU A 117 3.32 -3.22 9.69
CA LEU A 117 3.29 -2.94 8.24
C LEU A 117 2.12 -3.66 7.58
N PHE A 118 1.31 -2.90 6.84
CA PHE A 118 0.25 -3.46 6.03
C PHE A 118 0.88 -4.09 4.78
N ARG A 119 0.48 -5.32 4.47
CA ARG A 119 1.06 -6.12 3.37
C ARG A 119 -0.05 -6.64 2.48
N VAL A 120 0.07 -6.37 1.19
CA VAL A 120 -0.82 -6.92 0.16
C VAL A 120 -0.03 -7.95 -0.62
N LYS A 121 -0.49 -9.21 -0.65
CA LYS A 121 0.13 -10.24 -1.48
C LYS A 121 -0.21 -10.00 -2.94
N VAL A 122 0.75 -10.29 -3.80
CA VAL A 122 0.62 -10.18 -5.25
C VAL A 122 0.74 -11.59 -5.81
N HIS A 123 -0.28 -12.03 -6.52
CA HIS A 123 -0.39 -13.38 -7.03
C HIS A 123 -0.42 -13.36 -8.56
N PRO A 124 0.46 -14.11 -9.24
CA PRO A 124 0.39 -14.23 -10.70
C PRO A 124 -0.88 -14.98 -11.12
N MET A 125 -1.49 -14.57 -12.22
CA MET A 125 -2.69 -15.15 -12.78
C MET A 125 -2.58 -15.23 -14.30
N GLN A 126 -3.02 -16.34 -14.88
CA GLN A 126 -3.21 -16.44 -16.32
C GLN A 126 -4.66 -16.12 -16.67
N THR A 127 -4.86 -15.22 -17.61
CA THR A 127 -6.19 -14.85 -18.12
C THR A 127 -6.26 -15.14 -19.63
N PRO A 128 -7.47 -15.22 -20.23
CA PRO A 128 -7.62 -15.30 -21.68
C PRO A 128 -6.93 -14.13 -22.42
N GLY A 129 -6.81 -12.97 -21.78
CA GLY A 129 -6.14 -11.78 -22.29
C GLY A 129 -4.63 -11.72 -22.02
N GLY A 130 -4.03 -12.80 -21.50
CA GLY A 130 -2.61 -12.87 -21.18
C GLY A 130 -2.32 -12.88 -19.68
N VAL A 131 -1.12 -12.46 -19.30
CA VAL A 131 -0.66 -12.49 -17.90
C VAL A 131 -1.28 -11.33 -17.13
N ALA A 132 -1.79 -11.63 -15.93
CA ALA A 132 -2.28 -10.66 -14.97
C ALA A 132 -1.71 -10.97 -13.58
N VAL A 133 -1.93 -10.06 -12.65
CA VAL A 133 -1.76 -10.32 -11.21
C VAL A 133 -3.04 -9.98 -10.48
N TRP A 134 -3.29 -10.64 -9.36
CA TRP A 134 -4.35 -10.25 -8.43
C TRP A 134 -3.79 -9.95 -7.04
N PHE A 135 -4.53 -9.16 -6.27
CA PHE A 135 -4.05 -8.61 -5.01
C PHE A 135 -4.85 -9.14 -3.82
N GLU A 136 -4.16 -9.56 -2.77
CA GLU A 136 -4.78 -10.12 -1.57
C GLU A 136 -4.40 -9.31 -0.34
N HIS A 137 -5.38 -8.64 0.26
CA HIS A 137 -5.22 -7.97 1.56
C HIS A 137 -5.11 -8.98 2.72
N PRO A 138 -4.61 -8.59 3.91
CA PRO A 138 -4.48 -9.51 5.05
C PRO A 138 -5.79 -10.18 5.46
N THR A 139 -6.87 -9.40 5.50
CA THR A 139 -8.22 -9.84 5.87
C THR A 139 -9.26 -9.04 5.08
N GLN A 140 -10.53 -9.43 5.19
CA GLN A 140 -11.67 -8.65 4.72
C GLN A 140 -12.47 -8.03 5.89
N PRO A 141 -13.20 -6.93 5.67
CA PRO A 141 -13.93 -6.25 6.73
C PRO A 141 -15.15 -7.06 7.22
N GLY A 142 -15.43 -6.97 8.51
CA GLY A 142 -16.65 -7.55 9.09
C GLY A 142 -16.69 -9.07 9.00
N ALA A 143 -17.77 -9.61 8.43
CA ALA A 143 -18.00 -11.05 8.27
C ALA A 143 -17.61 -11.59 6.89
N GLU A 144 -16.95 -10.77 6.06
CA GLU A 144 -16.47 -11.19 4.76
C GLU A 144 -15.29 -12.17 4.91
N THR A 145 -15.27 -13.19 4.04
CA THR A 145 -14.20 -14.18 3.92
C THR A 145 -13.12 -13.72 2.95
N GLY A 146 -11.93 -14.31 3.05
CA GLY A 146 -10.77 -13.96 2.24
C GLY A 146 -9.64 -13.26 3.00
N GLY A 147 -8.47 -13.30 2.38
CA GLY A 147 -7.26 -12.63 2.85
C GLY A 147 -6.18 -13.60 3.29
N TRP A 148 -4.92 -13.19 3.12
CA TRP A 148 -3.80 -14.12 3.27
C TRP A 148 -3.52 -14.52 4.73
N MET A 149 -4.13 -13.84 5.72
CA MET A 149 -4.05 -14.20 7.13
C MET A 149 -5.21 -15.09 7.60
N THR A 150 -6.05 -15.60 6.69
CA THR A 150 -7.17 -16.51 7.01
C THR A 150 -6.97 -17.89 6.39
N ASP A 151 -7.91 -18.80 6.63
CA ASP A 151 -7.91 -20.13 5.98
C ASP A 151 -8.13 -20.04 4.45
N ASP A 152 -8.57 -18.88 3.94
CA ASP A 152 -8.78 -18.62 2.53
C ASP A 152 -7.53 -18.08 1.81
N ALA A 153 -6.36 -18.14 2.45
CA ALA A 153 -5.13 -17.58 1.91
C ALA A 153 -4.80 -18.10 0.51
N GLY A 154 -4.60 -17.18 -0.44
CA GLY A 154 -4.27 -17.50 -1.82
C GLY A 154 -5.46 -17.98 -2.66
N ILE A 155 -6.69 -17.88 -2.15
CA ILE A 155 -7.91 -18.19 -2.91
C ILE A 155 -8.41 -16.91 -3.60
N PHE A 156 -8.42 -16.93 -4.94
CA PHE A 156 -9.03 -15.87 -5.76
C PHE A 156 -10.55 -16.11 -5.89
N ASP A 157 -11.36 -15.06 -5.73
CA ASP A 157 -12.82 -15.11 -5.87
C ASP A 157 -13.27 -14.36 -7.13
N PRO A 158 -13.55 -15.04 -8.26
CA PRO A 158 -13.97 -14.37 -9.48
C PRO A 158 -15.25 -13.53 -9.34
N ALA A 159 -16.12 -13.85 -8.37
CA ALA A 159 -17.39 -13.14 -8.17
C ALA A 159 -17.19 -11.75 -7.52
N LYS A 160 -16.08 -11.56 -6.80
CA LYS A 160 -15.71 -10.30 -6.16
C LYS A 160 -14.59 -9.58 -6.91
N ALA A 161 -14.22 -10.05 -8.10
CA ALA A 161 -13.11 -9.49 -8.85
C ALA A 161 -13.43 -8.06 -9.30
N SER A 162 -12.43 -7.19 -9.23
CA SER A 162 -12.52 -5.81 -9.73
C SER A 162 -11.23 -5.45 -10.47
N ASP A 163 -11.27 -4.43 -11.34
CA ASP A 163 -10.07 -3.96 -11.99
C ASP A 163 -9.25 -3.08 -11.03
N ALA A 164 -7.96 -3.37 -10.92
CA ALA A 164 -7.02 -2.52 -10.21
C ALA A 164 -6.79 -1.22 -11.01
N ALA A 165 -6.72 -0.09 -10.30
CA ALA A 165 -6.59 1.21 -10.95
C ALA A 165 -5.22 1.37 -11.65
N PRO A 166 -5.17 1.74 -12.94
CA PRO A 166 -3.91 2.10 -13.59
C PRO A 166 -3.35 3.39 -13.00
N GLY A 167 -2.03 3.55 -13.08
CA GLY A 167 -1.36 4.78 -12.68
C GLY A 167 -1.80 5.95 -13.56
N PRO A 168 -2.14 7.11 -12.97
CA PRO A 168 -2.70 8.23 -13.72
C PRO A 168 -1.74 8.85 -14.76
N SER A 169 -0.43 8.81 -14.50
CA SER A 169 0.58 9.33 -15.44
C SER A 169 1.10 8.27 -16.43
N GLY A 170 0.94 6.98 -16.11
CA GLY A 170 1.50 5.88 -16.91
C GLY A 170 3.02 5.78 -16.82
N VAL A 171 3.66 6.51 -15.90
CA VAL A 171 5.11 6.58 -15.72
C VAL A 171 5.45 6.37 -14.25
N ALA A 172 6.08 5.24 -13.94
CA ALA A 172 6.55 4.98 -12.59
C ALA A 172 7.60 6.04 -12.21
N PRO A 173 7.50 6.66 -11.03
CA PRO A 173 8.43 7.68 -10.64
C PRO A 173 9.84 7.08 -10.56
N LYS A 174 10.80 7.68 -11.28
CA LYS A 174 12.23 7.33 -11.18
C LYS A 174 12.76 7.77 -9.81
N ARG A 175 12.43 7.03 -8.76
CA ARG A 175 12.94 7.29 -7.41
C ARG A 175 14.10 6.35 -7.14
N PRO A 176 15.26 6.88 -6.69
CA PRO A 176 16.34 6.03 -6.22
C PRO A 176 15.84 5.22 -5.02
N VAL A 177 16.32 3.98 -4.90
CA VAL A 177 16.07 3.15 -3.73
C VAL A 177 16.56 3.92 -2.49
N ALA A 178 15.65 4.26 -1.57
CA ALA A 178 15.95 5.13 -0.44
C ALA A 178 16.89 4.45 0.58
N ALA A 179 16.88 3.12 0.65
CA ALA A 179 17.78 2.31 1.47
C ALA A 179 17.87 0.89 0.90
N ILE A 180 19.08 0.33 0.78
CA ILE A 180 19.29 -1.09 0.48
C ILE A 180 19.88 -1.72 1.74
N TRP A 181 19.14 -2.62 2.38
CA TRP A 181 19.71 -3.45 3.45
C TRP A 181 20.67 -4.47 2.82
N ARG A 182 21.98 -4.31 3.06
CA ARG A 182 22.98 -5.33 2.74
C ARG A 182 23.20 -6.16 4.01
N SER A 183 22.85 -7.45 3.93
CA SER A 183 23.18 -8.47 4.94
C SER A 183 24.68 -8.73 4.97
#